data_AF-A0A357D770-F1
#
_entry.id   AF-A0A357D770-F1
#
_cell.length_a   1.000
_cell.length_b   1.000
_cell.length_c   1.000
_cell.angle_alpha   90.00
_cell.angle_beta   90.00
_cell.angle_gamma   90.00
#
_symmetry.space_group_name_H-M   'P 1'
#
loop_
_entity.id
_entity.type
_entity.pdbx_description
1 polymer ?
#
loop_
_entity_poly.entity_id
_entity_poly.type
_entity_poly.pdbx_seq_one_letter_code
_entity_poly.pdbx_strand_id
1 'polypeptide(L)' 'MTWQFWLAFIVVALLSINLYLAAAVYVDAKKHGLDQLNLSPALWAFVTFFFPLWGFFVYWLMHHSTLAIRERPPF' A
#
# COMPACT_ATOMS: atom_id res chain seq x y z
N MET A 1 -17.63 -30.15 7.32
CA MET A 1 -17.27 -29.06 8.26
C MET A 1 -15.80 -28.64 8.22
N THR A 2 -14.83 -29.55 8.27
CA THR A 2 -13.38 -29.20 8.39
C THR A 2 -12.83 -28.35 7.23
N TRP A 3 -13.27 -28.58 6.00
CA TRP A 3 -12.84 -27.80 4.83
C TRP A 3 -13.26 -26.32 4.87
N GLN A 4 -14.47 -26.04 5.36
CA GLN A 4 -14.97 -24.67 5.52
C GLN A 4 -14.16 -23.88 6.56
N PHE A 5 -13.71 -24.56 7.61
CA PHE A 5 -12.84 -23.97 8.62
C PHE A 5 -11.49 -23.54 8.02
N TRP A 6 -10.85 -24.42 7.22
CA TRP A 6 -9.61 -24.09 6.54
C TRP A 6 -9.77 -22.95 5.52
N LEU A 7 -10.87 -22.95 4.76
CA LEU A 7 -11.18 -21.85 3.84
C LEU A 7 -11.38 -20.52 4.58
N ALA A 8 -12.15 -20.52 5.68
CA ALA A 8 -12.34 -19.33 6.50
C ALA A 8 -11.01 -18.82 7.07
N PHE A 9 -10.14 -19.73 7.53
CA PHE A 9 -8.81 -19.39 8.03
C PHE A 9 -7.94 -18.73 6.95
N ILE A 10 -7.94 -19.27 5.73
CA ILE A 10 -7.20 -18.68 4.59
C ILE A 10 -7.74 -17.29 4.26
N VAL A 11 -9.06 -17.13 4.20
CA VAL A 11 -9.70 -15.83 3.90
C VAL A 11 -9.34 -14.79 4.97
N VAL A 12 -9.41 -15.16 6.25
CA VAL A 12 -9.02 -14.27 7.36
C VAL A 12 -7.55 -13.90 7.27
N ALA A 13 -6.66 -14.87 7.02
CA ALA A 13 -5.23 -14.60 6.85
C ALA A 13 -4.95 -13.63 5.70
N LEU A 14 -5.60 -13.82 4.55
CA LEU A 14 -5.48 -12.91 3.40
C LEU A 14 -5.98 -11.50 3.73
N LEU A 15 -7.14 -11.39 4.40
CA LEU A 15 -7.69 -10.10 4.82
C LEU A 15 -6.75 -9.38 5.81
N SER A 16 -6.16 -10.11 6.75
CA SER A 16 -5.18 -9.56 7.70
C SER A 16 -3.93 -9.04 7.00
N ILE A 17 -3.41 -9.77 6.01
CA ILE A 17 -2.26 -9.33 5.20
C ILE A 17 -2.60 -8.07 4.43
N ASN A 18 -3.77 -8.03 3.77
CA ASN A 18 -4.21 -6.86 3.00
C ASN A 18 -4.37 -5.62 3.89
N LEU A 19 -4.96 -5.80 5.07
CA LEU A 19 -5.12 -4.74 6.05
C LEU A 19 -3.77 -4.22 6.56
N TYR A 20 -2.82 -5.13 6.83
CA TYR A 20 -1.47 -4.77 7.24
C TYR A 20 -0.74 -3.98 6.16
N LEU A 21 -0.77 -4.43 4.90
CA LEU A 21 -0.17 -3.72 3.78
C LEU A 21 -0.79 -2.34 3.56
N ALA A 22 -2.12 -2.24 3.58
CA ALA A 22 -2.81 -0.96 3.45
C ALA A 22 -2.44 0.01 4.58
N ALA A 23 -2.34 -0.48 5.82
CA ALA A 23 -1.91 0.33 6.95
C ALA A 23 -0.44 0.76 6.84
N ALA A 24 0.45 -0.11 6.37
CA ALA A 24 1.85 0.21 6.14
C ALA A 24 2.01 1.32 5.08
N VAL A 25 1.33 1.18 3.94
CA VAL A 25 1.31 2.20 2.88
C VAL A 25 0.70 3.51 3.40
N TYR A 26 -0.40 3.46 4.15
CA TYR A 26 -1.02 4.66 4.72
C TYR A 26 -0.05 5.43 5.65
N VAL A 27 0.60 4.71 6.57
CA VAL A 27 1.54 5.32 7.52
C VAL A 27 2.74 5.90 6.79
N ASP A 28 3.22 5.22 5.75
CA ASP A 28 4.35 5.66 4.96
C ASP A 28 4.00 6.88 4.09
N ALA A 29 2.86 6.87 3.40
CA ALA A 29 2.36 8.00 2.61
C ALA A 29 2.09 9.23 3.49
N LYS A 30 1.56 9.02 4.70
CA LYS A 30 1.36 10.12 5.66
C LYS A 30 2.69 10.77 6.10
N LYS A 31 3.79 10.01 6.10
CA LYS A 31 5.14 10.56 6.41
C LYS A 31 5.75 11.29 5.24
N HIS A 32 5.53 10.82 4.01
CA HIS A 32 6.10 11.42 2.79
C HIS A 32 5.30 12.60 2.24
N GLY A 33 4.03 12.76 2.64
CA GLY A 33 3.21 13.91 2.28
C GLY A 33 2.35 13.67 1.05
N LEU A 34 2.23 14.67 0.16
CA LEU A 34 1.56 14.51 -1.13
C LEU A 34 2.56 13.95 -2.13
N ASP A 35 2.24 12.79 -2.69
CA ASP A 35 3.08 12.09 -3.64
C ASP A 35 3.08 12.80 -5.01
N GLN A 36 3.92 12.32 -5.95
CA GLN A 36 4.00 12.88 -7.32
C GLN A 36 2.65 12.96 -8.06
N LEU A 37 1.71 12.08 -7.72
CA LEU A 37 0.36 12.05 -8.29
C LEU A 37 -0.66 12.90 -7.52
N ASN A 38 -0.23 13.62 -6.49
CA ASN A 38 -1.07 14.43 -5.60
C ASN A 38 -2.22 13.63 -4.97
N LEU A 39 -2.02 12.31 -4.79
CA LEU A 39 -3.01 11.41 -4.19
C LEU A 39 -2.92 11.49 -2.68
N SER A 40 -4.09 11.44 -2.02
CA SER A 40 -4.13 11.44 -0.56
C SER A 40 -3.65 10.09 -0.01
N PRO A 41 -3.01 10.08 1.19
CA PRO A 41 -2.60 8.84 1.85
C PRO A 41 -3.73 7.83 2.01
N ALA A 42 -4.96 8.31 2.23
CA ALA A 42 -6.15 7.47 2.35
C ALA A 42 -6.50 6.76 1.04
N LEU A 43 -6.32 7.42 -0.11
CA LEU A 43 -6.58 6.81 -1.41
C LEU A 43 -5.57 5.71 -1.72
N TRP A 44 -4.29 5.92 -1.37
CA TRP A 44 -3.26 4.89 -1.49
C TRP A 44 -3.54 3.66 -0.63
N ALA A 45 -3.96 3.88 0.61
CA ALA A 45 -4.38 2.81 1.50
C ALA A 45 -5.58 2.03 0.93
N PHE A 46 -6.56 2.74 0.37
CA PHE A 46 -7.73 2.15 -0.26
C PHE A 46 -7.36 1.28 -1.47
N VAL A 47 -6.56 1.81 -2.39
CA VAL A 47 -6.09 1.06 -3.57
C VAL A 47 -5.29 -0.17 -3.14
N THR A 48 -4.41 -0.03 -2.15
CA THR A 48 -3.63 -1.14 -1.59
C THR A 48 -4.52 -2.16 -0.89
N PHE A 49 -5.63 -1.77 -0.27
CA PHE A 49 -6.53 -2.74 0.37
C PHE A 49 -7.22 -3.66 -0.66
N PHE A 50 -7.71 -3.11 -1.77
CA PHE A 50 -8.38 -3.88 -2.82
C PHE A 50 -7.41 -4.62 -3.75
N PHE A 51 -6.24 -4.03 -3.98
CA PHE A 51 -5.18 -4.59 -4.82
C PHE A 51 -3.87 -4.61 -4.02
N PRO A 52 -3.72 -5.48 -3.01
CA PRO A 52 -2.59 -5.49 -2.07
C PRO A 52 -1.23 -5.54 -2.75
N LEU A 53 -1.01 -6.50 -3.64
CA LEU A 53 0.27 -6.64 -4.32
C LEU A 53 0.52 -5.52 -5.33
N TRP A 54 -0.50 -5.17 -6.12
CA TRP A 54 -0.36 -4.14 -7.17
C TRP A 54 -0.29 -2.73 -6.60
N GLY A 55 -1.18 -2.36 -5.68
CA GLY A 55 -1.20 -1.07 -5.00
C GLY A 55 0.08 -0.82 -4.22
N PHE A 56 0.56 -1.81 -3.47
CA PHE A 56 1.87 -1.71 -2.80
C PHE A 56 3.01 -1.58 -3.81
N PHE A 57 3.02 -2.38 -4.88
CA PHE A 57 4.08 -2.32 -5.89
C PHE A 57 4.14 -0.95 -6.59
N VAL A 58 3.00 -0.41 -7.00
CA VAL A 58 2.94 0.91 -7.66
C VAL A 58 3.31 2.01 -6.66
N TYR A 59 2.83 1.94 -5.41
CA TYR A 59 3.23 2.87 -4.34
C TYR A 59 4.74 2.87 -4.14
N TRP A 60 5.32 1.68 -3.98
CA TRP A 60 6.75 1.49 -3.79
C TRP A 60 7.55 1.98 -5.00
N LEU A 61 7.06 1.73 -6.22
CA LEU A 61 7.70 2.20 -7.43
C LEU A 61 7.72 3.73 -7.52
N MET A 62 6.70 4.41 -6.98
CA MET A 62 6.66 5.88 -6.94
C MET A 62 7.53 6.48 -5.83
N HIS A 63 7.64 5.84 -4.66
CA HIS A 63 8.32 6.40 -3.48
C HIS A 63 9.76 5.94 -3.29
N HIS A 64 10.07 4.72 -3.71
CA HIS A 64 11.35 4.06 -3.41
C HIS A 64 12.12 3.65 -4.65
N SER A 65 11.52 3.64 -5.84
CA SER A 65 12.30 3.49 -7.07
C SER A 65 12.94 4.82 -7.48
N THR A 66 14.01 4.72 -8.29
CA THR A 66 14.71 5.86 -8.89
C THR A 66 13.85 6.75 -9.79
N LEU A 67 12.57 6.42 -10.01
CA LEU A 67 11.56 7.26 -10.66
C LEU A 67 11.02 8.37 -9.73
N ALA A 68 11.30 8.29 -8.42
CA ALA A 68 11.13 9.43 -7.53
C ALA A 68 12.08 10.54 -8.02
N ILE A 69 11.53 11.50 -8.79
CA ILE A 69 12.16 12.77 -9.14
C ILE A 69 12.52 13.40 -7.80
N ARG A 70 13.78 13.21 -7.41
CA ARG A 70 14.39 13.88 -6.28
C ARG A 70 14.42 15.35 -6.69
N GLU A 71 13.52 16.15 -6.12
CA GLU A 71 13.61 17.60 -6.28
C GLU A 71 15.06 17.99 -6.00
N ARG A 72 15.73 18.55 -7.01
CA ARG A 72 17.11 19.00 -6.88
C ARG A 72 17.14 19.97 -5.69
N PRO A 73 18.11 19.83 -4.76
CA PRO A 73 18.28 20.86 -3.74
C PRO A 73 18.50 22.21 -4.43
N PRO A 74 17.89 23.30 -3.92
CA PRO A 74 18.15 24.62 -4.43
C PRO A 74 19.60 24.93 -4.07
N PHE A 75 20.47 24.96 -5.08
CA PHE A 75 21.77 25.60 -4.99
C PHE A 75 21.58 27.10 -4.92
#